data_AF-Q0I792-F1
#
_entry.id   AF-Q0I792-F1
#
_cell.length_a   1.000
_cell.length_b   1.000
_cell.length_c   1.000
_cell.angle_alpha   90.00
_cell.angle_beta   90.00
_cell.angle_gamma   90.00
#
_symmetry.space_group_name_H-M   'P 1'
#
loop_
_entity.id
_entity.type
_entity.pdbx_description
1 polymer ?
#
loop_
_entity_poly.entity_id
_entity_poly.type
_entity_poly.pdbx_seq_one_letter_code
_entity_poly.pdbx_strand_id
1 'polypeptide(L)'
;MAERPLFGSGPLSRADAERIEATLLPNLDRHHLRLLAHCLRSFQVIANPRQSGPLPDQRSLEQWLLEQPQLVEEPQFRDLLLNQFLAAAQQLEDLARQRDLSPLELNLEELIEASTQACKARVERPHNYPLDCDHPIQESFPS
;
A
#
# COMPACT_ATOMS: atom_id res chain seq x y z
N MET A 1 32.20 0.28 -10.11
CA MET A 1 32.03 0.18 -8.65
C MET A 1 30.55 0.34 -8.38
N ALA A 2 29.88 -0.67 -7.83
CA ALA A 2 28.44 -0.66 -7.65
C ALA A 2 28.09 0.22 -6.45
N GLU A 3 27.56 1.40 -6.74
CA GLU A 3 26.98 2.31 -5.76
C GLU A 3 25.74 1.63 -5.20
N ARG A 4 25.89 0.85 -4.11
CA ARG A 4 24.75 0.41 -3.30
C ARG A 4 24.13 1.69 -2.74
N PRO A 5 22.85 2.00 -3.05
CA PRO A 5 22.21 3.16 -2.48
C PRO A 5 22.18 2.99 -0.96
N LEU A 6 22.89 3.85 -0.28
CA LEU A 6 22.81 4.01 1.17
C LEU A 6 21.37 4.41 1.50
N PHE A 7 20.79 3.77 2.50
CA PHE A 7 19.41 3.89 2.99
C PHE A 7 19.01 5.31 3.49
N GLY A 8 19.62 6.38 2.99
CA GLY A 8 19.29 7.80 3.25
C GLY A 8 18.60 8.53 2.10
N SER A 9 18.51 7.93 0.91
CA SER A 9 17.59 8.30 -0.18
C SER A 9 16.74 7.05 -0.45
N GLY A 10 15.55 6.98 0.13
CA GLY A 10 14.71 5.77 0.07
C GLY A 10 14.40 5.33 -1.36
N PRO A 11 13.80 4.13 -1.56
CA PRO A 11 13.41 3.61 -2.88
C PRO A 11 12.28 4.42 -3.56
N LEU A 12 11.96 5.60 -3.05
CA LEU A 12 11.17 6.62 -3.73
C LEU A 12 12.10 7.76 -4.12
N SER A 13 12.15 8.07 -5.41
CA SER A 13 12.88 9.25 -5.85
C SER A 13 12.26 10.50 -5.22
N ARG A 14 13.04 11.56 -5.02
CA ARG A 14 12.52 12.84 -4.55
C ARG A 14 11.35 13.32 -5.44
N ALA A 15 11.48 13.11 -6.75
CA ALA A 15 10.42 13.43 -7.71
C ALA A 15 9.13 12.64 -7.46
N ASP A 16 9.22 11.37 -7.06
CA ASP A 16 8.06 10.53 -6.73
C ASP A 16 7.39 11.02 -5.45
N ALA A 17 8.18 11.36 -4.43
CA ALA A 17 7.67 11.93 -3.19
C ALA A 17 6.95 13.27 -3.44
N GLU A 18 7.52 14.15 -4.26
CA GLU A 18 6.93 15.43 -4.65
C GLU A 18 5.61 15.23 -5.43
N ARG A 19 5.55 14.23 -6.32
CA ARG A 19 4.31 13.86 -7.02
C ARG A 19 3.21 13.39 -6.07
N ILE A 20 3.56 12.57 -5.07
CA ILE A 20 2.61 12.15 -4.02
C ILE A 20 2.14 13.38 -3.21
N GLU A 21 3.04 14.29 -2.86
CA GLU A 21 2.71 15.48 -2.08
C GLU A 21 1.83 16.48 -2.82
N ALA A 22 2.01 16.57 -4.14
CA ALA A 22 1.17 17.36 -5.02
C ALA A 22 -0.28 16.83 -5.12
N THR A 23 -0.54 15.59 -4.71
CA THR A 23 -1.91 15.07 -4.66
C THR A 23 -2.71 15.77 -3.56
N LEU A 24 -4.00 16.01 -3.83
CA LEU A 24 -4.95 16.55 -2.84
C LEU A 24 -5.49 15.46 -1.89
N LEU A 25 -4.78 14.34 -1.78
CA LEU A 25 -5.17 13.23 -0.92
C LEU A 25 -4.99 13.59 0.55
N PRO A 26 -5.85 13.07 1.44
CA PRO A 26 -5.65 13.23 2.88
C PRO A 26 -4.31 12.62 3.32
N ASN A 27 -3.77 13.11 4.45
CA ASN A 27 -2.46 12.70 4.96
C ASN A 27 -2.29 11.18 5.07
N LEU A 28 -3.35 10.48 5.51
CA LEU A 28 -3.33 9.03 5.68
C LEU A 28 -3.18 8.31 4.34
N ASP A 29 -3.95 8.69 3.32
CA ASP A 29 -3.86 8.12 1.98
C ASP A 29 -2.52 8.44 1.31
N ARG A 30 -1.95 9.64 1.53
CA ARG A 30 -0.57 9.96 1.06
C ARG A 30 0.48 9.08 1.73
N HIS A 31 0.34 8.80 3.02
CA HIS A 31 1.24 7.90 3.73
C HIS A 31 1.13 6.46 3.21
N HIS A 32 -0.10 5.97 3.02
CA HIS A 32 -0.36 4.65 2.44
C HIS A 32 0.22 4.52 1.03
N LEU A 33 0.05 5.54 0.20
CA LEU A 33 0.61 5.61 -1.15
C LEU A 33 2.15 5.56 -1.14
N ARG A 34 2.80 6.29 -0.23
CA ARG A 34 4.26 6.21 -0.04
C ARG A 34 4.69 4.79 0.33
N LEU A 35 3.97 4.14 1.24
CA LEU A 35 4.29 2.77 1.65
C LEU A 35 4.15 1.79 0.47
N LEU A 36 3.05 1.84 -0.28
CA LEU A 36 2.85 0.97 -1.44
C LEU A 36 3.90 1.19 -2.53
N ALA A 37 4.19 2.45 -2.86
CA ALA A 37 5.18 2.78 -3.88
C ALA A 37 6.60 2.35 -3.46
N HIS A 38 6.92 2.47 -2.17
CA HIS A 38 8.15 1.92 -1.59
C HIS A 38 8.21 0.40 -1.72
N CYS A 39 7.14 -0.31 -1.36
CA CYS A 39 7.07 -1.77 -1.47
C CYS A 39 7.21 -2.24 -2.92
N LEU A 40 6.51 -1.61 -3.86
CA LEU A 40 6.59 -1.90 -5.28
C LEU A 40 8.02 -1.76 -5.81
N ARG A 41 8.72 -0.68 -5.45
CA ARG A 41 10.09 -0.50 -5.90
C ARG A 41 11.03 -1.57 -5.34
N SER A 42 10.85 -1.94 -4.08
CA SER A 42 11.58 -3.06 -3.47
C SER A 42 11.33 -4.37 -4.22
N PHE A 43 10.07 -4.66 -4.59
CA PHE A 43 9.76 -5.83 -5.42
C PHE A 43 10.45 -5.78 -6.79
N GLN A 44 10.47 -4.64 -7.46
CA GLN A 44 11.18 -4.47 -8.74
C GLN A 44 12.70 -4.68 -8.59
N VAL A 45 13.29 -4.25 -7.47
CA VAL A 45 14.71 -4.49 -7.18
C VAL A 45 14.99 -5.98 -6.96
N ILE A 46 14.10 -6.68 -6.24
CA ILE A 46 14.20 -8.13 -5.98
C ILE A 46 14.01 -8.93 -7.28
N ALA A 47 13.08 -8.51 -8.14
CA ALA A 47 12.76 -9.16 -9.39
C ALA A 47 13.82 -8.94 -10.49
N ASN A 48 14.73 -7.97 -10.33
CA ASN A 48 15.78 -7.62 -11.30
C ASN A 48 16.56 -8.87 -11.77
N PRO A 49 16.65 -9.15 -13.09
CA PRO A 49 16.38 -8.28 -14.24
C PRO A 49 14.94 -8.25 -14.79
N ARG A 50 13.98 -8.93 -14.16
CA ARG A 50 12.58 -8.90 -14.60
C ARG A 50 11.91 -7.60 -14.18
N GLN A 51 11.56 -6.78 -15.16
CA GLN A 51 10.80 -5.54 -14.97
C GLN A 51 9.29 -5.71 -15.20
N SER A 52 8.87 -6.92 -15.59
CA SER A 52 7.48 -7.26 -15.90
C SER A 52 7.19 -8.70 -15.46
N GLY A 53 5.92 -8.98 -15.15
CA GLY A 53 5.45 -10.27 -14.64
C GLY A 53 5.00 -10.24 -13.17
N PRO A 54 4.89 -11.43 -12.54
CA PRO A 54 4.37 -11.57 -11.19
C PRO A 54 5.34 -11.02 -10.15
N LEU A 55 4.82 -10.64 -8.98
CA LEU A 55 5.64 -10.25 -7.84
C LEU A 55 6.51 -11.43 -7.36
N PRO A 56 7.66 -11.14 -6.73
CA PRO A 56 8.51 -12.19 -6.16
C PRO A 56 7.77 -13.00 -5.09
N ASP A 57 7.94 -14.31 -5.11
CA ASP A 57 7.37 -15.21 -4.10
C ASP A 57 7.88 -14.89 -2.69
N GLN A 58 7.13 -15.30 -1.67
CA GLN A 58 7.46 -15.10 -0.26
C GLN A 58 8.90 -15.52 0.08
N ARG A 59 9.38 -16.65 -0.46
CA ARG A 59 10.75 -17.11 -0.19
C ARG A 59 11.81 -16.15 -0.70
N SER A 60 11.61 -15.55 -1.87
CA SER A 60 12.54 -14.57 -2.44
C SER A 60 12.57 -13.30 -1.58
N LEU A 61 11.42 -12.90 -1.04
CA LEU A 61 11.33 -11.78 -0.10
C LEU A 61 12.04 -12.07 1.22
N GLU A 62 11.80 -13.23 1.81
CA GLU A 62 12.47 -13.67 3.04
C GLU A 62 13.99 -13.69 2.87
N GLN A 63 14.49 -14.24 1.76
CA GLN A 63 15.92 -14.23 1.44
C GLN A 63 16.45 -12.80 1.32
N TRP A 64 15.78 -11.93 0.57
CA TRP A 64 16.22 -10.55 0.42
C TRP A 64 16.23 -9.79 1.75
N LEU A 65 15.25 -10.04 2.63
CA LEU A 65 15.19 -9.47 3.98
C LEU A 65 16.34 -9.97 4.87
N LEU A 66 16.75 -11.24 4.74
CA LEU A 66 17.91 -11.79 5.45
C LEU A 66 19.24 -11.18 4.97
N GLU A 67 19.31 -10.78 3.71
CA GLU A 67 20.48 -10.10 3.14
C GLU A 67 20.57 -8.62 3.54
N GLN A 68 19.53 -8.04 4.15
CA GLN A 68 19.56 -6.65 4.61
C GLN A 68 20.31 -6.54 5.94
N PRO A 69 21.48 -5.86 5.98
CA PRO A 69 22.31 -5.80 7.19
C PRO A 69 21.59 -5.18 8.38
N GLN A 70 20.71 -4.20 8.13
CA GLN A 70 19.90 -3.52 9.13
C GLN A 70 18.75 -4.39 9.73
N LEU A 71 18.45 -5.55 9.13
CA LEU A 71 17.40 -6.46 9.61
C LEU A 71 17.96 -7.76 10.22
N VAL A 72 19.28 -7.97 10.12
CA VAL A 72 19.94 -9.17 10.66
C VAL A 72 19.81 -9.24 12.17
N GLU A 73 19.93 -8.11 12.84
CA GLU A 73 19.89 -8.01 14.31
C GLU A 73 18.47 -7.87 14.88
N GLU A 74 17.45 -7.70 14.03
CA GLU A 74 16.06 -7.44 14.44
C GLU A 74 15.07 -8.45 13.82
N PRO A 75 15.02 -9.70 14.31
CA PRO A 75 14.17 -10.74 13.74
C PRO A 75 12.66 -10.43 13.85
N GLN A 76 12.23 -9.73 14.92
CA GLN A 76 10.83 -9.33 15.10
C GLN A 76 10.41 -8.29 14.06
N PHE A 77 11.28 -7.30 13.80
CA PHE A 77 11.02 -6.27 12.80
C PHE A 77 11.00 -6.87 11.39
N ARG A 78 11.88 -7.85 11.11
CA ARG A 78 11.86 -8.60 9.85
C ARG A 78 10.54 -9.31 9.60
N ASP A 79 9.97 -9.97 10.61
CA ASP A 79 8.68 -10.66 10.48
C ASP A 79 7.53 -9.66 10.22
N LEU A 80 7.52 -8.54 10.95
CA LEU A 80 6.56 -7.47 10.75
C LEU A 80 6.69 -6.86 9.34
N LEU A 81 7.91 -6.61 8.89
CA LEU A 81 8.19 -6.08 7.57
C LEU A 81 7.78 -7.06 6.46
N LEU A 82 8.02 -8.36 6.64
CA LEU A 82 7.55 -9.40 5.72
C LEU A 82 6.03 -9.39 5.60
N ASN A 83 5.31 -9.33 6.72
CA ASN A 83 3.85 -9.24 6.72
C ASN A 83 3.36 -7.98 6.00
N GLN A 84 4.02 -6.83 6.21
CA GLN A 84 3.72 -5.60 5.48
C GLN A 84 3.97 -5.74 3.97
N PHE A 85 5.05 -6.42 3.57
CA PHE A 85 5.31 -6.71 2.16
C PHE A 85 4.23 -7.62 1.57
N LEU A 86 3.83 -8.69 2.24
CA LEU A 86 2.78 -9.58 1.73
C LEU A 86 1.42 -8.86 1.60
N ALA A 87 1.06 -8.03 2.58
CA ALA A 87 -0.15 -7.22 2.50
C ALA A 87 -0.09 -6.19 1.36
N ALA A 88 1.08 -5.59 1.11
CA ALA A 88 1.29 -4.69 -0.02
C ALA A 88 1.25 -5.44 -1.36
N ALA A 89 1.87 -6.63 -1.44
CA ALA A 89 1.87 -7.47 -2.63
C ALA A 89 0.44 -7.80 -3.06
N GLN A 90 -0.41 -8.22 -2.12
CA GLN A 90 -1.80 -8.53 -2.41
C GLN A 90 -2.58 -7.32 -2.95
N GLN A 91 -2.33 -6.12 -2.39
CA GLN A 91 -2.94 -4.87 -2.87
C GLN A 91 -2.48 -4.49 -4.28
N LEU A 92 -1.18 -4.66 -4.55
CA LEU A 92 -0.62 -4.41 -5.87
C LEU A 92 -1.14 -5.41 -6.91
N GLU A 93 -1.27 -6.68 -6.56
CA GLU A 93 -1.84 -7.70 -7.45
C GLU A 93 -3.30 -7.42 -7.80
N ASP A 94 -4.09 -7.02 -6.80
CA ASP A 94 -5.49 -6.65 -7.02
C ASP A 94 -5.60 -5.41 -7.92
N LEU A 95 -4.78 -4.39 -7.66
CA LEU A 95 -4.71 -3.21 -8.51
C LEU A 95 -4.28 -3.55 -9.94
N ALA A 96 -3.25 -4.37 -10.10
CA ALA A 96 -2.77 -4.79 -11.41
C ALA A 96 -3.86 -5.53 -12.20
N ARG A 97 -4.62 -6.40 -11.53
CA ARG A 97 -5.77 -7.09 -12.12
C ARG A 97 -6.87 -6.12 -12.55
N GLN A 98 -7.15 -5.08 -11.77
CA GLN A 98 -8.11 -4.04 -12.15
C GLN A 98 -7.67 -3.23 -13.38
N ARG A 99 -6.37 -3.16 -13.64
CA ARG A 99 -5.76 -2.40 -14.75
C ARG A 99 -5.35 -3.24 -15.94
N ASP A 100 -5.55 -4.56 -15.89
CA ASP A 100 -5.07 -5.52 -16.89
C ASP A 100 -3.55 -5.45 -17.12
N LEU A 101 -2.80 -5.15 -16.05
CA LEU A 101 -1.34 -5.05 -16.05
C LEU A 101 -0.70 -6.14 -15.20
N SER A 102 0.59 -6.40 -15.40
CA SER A 102 1.35 -7.21 -14.46
C SER A 102 1.67 -6.38 -13.20
N PRO A 103 1.71 -6.98 -12.00
CA PRO A 103 1.94 -6.23 -10.77
C PRO A 103 3.32 -5.55 -10.68
N LEU A 104 4.34 -6.09 -11.37
CA LEU A 104 5.65 -5.42 -11.48
C LEU A 104 5.65 -4.22 -12.46
N GLU A 105 4.69 -4.16 -13.39
CA GLU A 105 4.56 -3.10 -14.39
C GLU A 105 3.78 -1.89 -13.86
N LEU A 106 3.19 -2.01 -12.67
CA LEU A 106 2.56 -0.89 -12.00
C LEU A 106 3.55 0.26 -11.84
N ASN A 107 3.04 1.47 -11.97
CA ASN A 107 3.80 2.70 -11.82
C ASN A 107 3.15 3.59 -10.76
N LEU A 108 3.87 4.63 -10.36
CA LEU A 108 3.38 5.59 -9.37
C LEU A 108 2.04 6.23 -9.77
N GLU A 109 1.82 6.45 -11.06
CA GLU A 109 0.58 7.05 -11.59
C GLU A 109 -0.64 6.18 -11.31
N GLU A 110 -0.54 4.87 -11.56
CA GLU A 110 -1.59 3.89 -11.26
C GLU A 110 -1.90 3.87 -9.75
N LEU A 111 -0.86 3.94 -8.91
CA LEU A 111 -1.03 3.98 -7.45
C LEU A 111 -1.72 5.27 -6.98
N ILE A 112 -1.37 6.42 -7.56
CA ILE A 112 -2.02 7.71 -7.28
C ILE A 112 -3.49 7.66 -7.68
N GLU A 113 -3.79 7.14 -8.87
CA GLU A 113 -5.16 7.07 -9.36
C GLU A 113 -6.01 6.13 -8.50
N ALA A 114 -5.50 4.94 -8.17
CA ALA A 114 -6.16 3.99 -7.27
C ALA A 114 -6.45 4.60 -5.90
N SER A 115 -5.47 5.29 -5.31
CA SER A 115 -5.63 5.98 -4.01
C SER A 115 -6.67 7.08 -4.09
N THR A 116 -6.71 7.81 -5.21
CA THR A 116 -7.71 8.86 -5.46
C THR A 116 -9.11 8.29 -5.60
N GLN A 117 -9.26 7.18 -6.32
CA GLN A 117 -10.54 6.50 -6.49
C GLN A 117 -11.03 5.91 -5.16
N ALA A 118 -10.15 5.29 -4.37
CA ALA A 118 -10.49 4.78 -3.04
C ALA A 118 -10.92 5.90 -2.09
N CYS A 119 -10.20 7.03 -2.09
CA CYS A 119 -10.57 8.21 -1.31
C CYS A 119 -11.95 8.76 -1.73
N LYS A 120 -12.20 8.91 -3.04
CA LYS A 120 -13.50 9.34 -3.57
C LYS A 120 -14.63 8.39 -3.16
N ALA A 121 -14.46 7.09 -3.33
CA ALA A 121 -15.46 6.10 -2.95
C ALA A 121 -15.82 6.12 -1.45
N ARG A 122 -14.87 6.49 -0.58
CA ARG A 122 -15.11 6.68 0.87
C ARG A 122 -15.90 7.96 1.15
N VAL A 123 -15.62 9.04 0.42
CA VAL A 123 -16.33 10.32 0.52
C VAL A 123 -17.76 10.21 -0.05
N GLU A 124 -17.92 9.48 -1.14
CA GLU A 124 -19.21 9.21 -1.81
C GLU A 124 -20.04 8.11 -1.14
N ARG A 125 -19.51 7.46 -0.10
CA ARG A 125 -20.30 6.70 0.89
C ARG A 125 -20.53 7.53 2.16
N PRO A 126 -21.23 8.68 2.12
CA PRO A 126 -21.73 9.24 3.36
C PRO A 126 -22.80 8.28 3.89
N HIS A 127 -22.63 7.80 5.12
CA HIS A 127 -23.68 7.38 6.04
C HIS A 127 -24.99 6.95 5.37
N ASN A 128 -25.13 5.67 5.04
CA ASN A 128 -26.45 5.04 5.11
C ASN A 128 -26.76 4.89 6.61
N TYR A 129 -27.09 6.00 7.25
CA TYR A 129 -27.71 6.01 8.57
C TYR A 129 -29.11 5.44 8.34
N PRO A 130 -29.45 4.26 8.89
CA PRO A 130 -30.85 3.87 8.88
C PRO A 130 -31.59 4.91 9.72
N LEU A 131 -32.45 5.70 9.06
CA LEU A 131 -33.58 6.35 9.73
C LEU A 131 -34.45 5.22 10.28
N ASP A 132 -34.14 4.73 11.47
CA ASP A 132 -35.06 3.96 12.28
C ASP A 132 -34.70 4.14 13.75
N CYS A 133 -34.97 5.34 14.26
CA CYS A 133 -35.41 5.48 15.63
C CYS A 133 -36.90 5.78 15.58
N ASP A 134 -37.68 4.81 15.07
CA ASP A 134 -39.09 4.72 15.40
C ASP A 134 -39.15 4.38 16.90
N HIS A 135 -39.36 5.41 17.73
CA HIS A 135 -39.77 5.18 19.12
C HIS A 135 -41.29 5.01 19.10
N PRO A 136 -41.83 3.80 19.35
CA PRO A 136 -43.26 3.64 19.47
C PRO A 136 -43.76 4.40 20.71
N ILE A 137 -44.71 5.31 20.47
CA ILE A 137 -45.62 5.83 21.49
C ILE A 137 -46.40 4.63 22.03
N GLN A 138 -46.10 4.19 23.25
CA GLN A 138 -46.97 3.26 23.98
C GLN A 138 -47.20 3.80 25.40
N GLU A 139 -48.43 4.27 25.57
CA GLU A 139 -49.06 4.58 26.84
C GLU A 139 -48.89 3.45 27.86
N SER A 140 -48.63 3.79 29.12
CA SER A 140 -48.76 2.87 30.24
C SER A 140 -49.26 3.64 31.45
N PHE A 141 -50.59 3.76 31.54
CA PHE A 141 -51.31 3.64 32.82
C PHE A 141 -51.42 2.13 33.16
N PRO A 142 -51.76 1.67 34.38
CA PRO A 142 -52.02 2.35 35.65
C PRO A 142 -51.35 1.68 36.88
N SER A 143 -51.55 2.24 38.08
CA SER A 143 -52.01 1.53 39.30
C SER A 143 -52.57 2.52 40.31
#